data_AF-A0A833TXH1-F1
#
_entry.id   AF-A0A833TXH1-F1
#
_cell.length_a   1.000
_cell.length_b   1.000
_cell.length_c   1.000
_cell.angle_alpha   90.00
_cell.angle_beta   90.00
_cell.angle_gamma   90.00
#
_symmetry.space_group_name_H-M   'P 1'
#
loop_
_entity.id
_entity.type
_entity.pdbx_description
1 polymer ?
#
loop_
_entity_poly.entity_id
_entity_poly.type
_entity_poly.pdbx_seq_one_letter_code
_entity_poly.pdbx_strand_id
1 'polypeptide(L)'
;MKSKILFWLSTLNLIGIFLVYILSFMTRNNHYAISIDMFFVGSSVILFALALLLRNTKTISISLLSIMLAVGMNFFNISISYQKWIEREQPELGHR
;
A
#
# COMPACT_ATOMS: atom_id res chain seq x y z
N MET A 1 -18.52 20.11 6.11
CA MET A 1 -18.64 19.02 5.11
C MET A 1 -17.29 18.53 4.58
N LYS A 2 -16.41 19.40 4.07
CA LYS A 2 -15.11 19.05 3.50
C LYS A 2 -14.25 18.13 4.39
N SER A 3 -14.15 18.44 5.69
CA SER A 3 -13.39 17.65 6.67
C SER A 3 -13.99 16.24 6.93
N LYS A 4 -15.33 16.10 6.88
CA LYS A 4 -16.01 14.78 7.02
C LYS A 4 -15.79 13.91 5.79
N ILE A 5 -15.86 14.50 4.59
CA ILE A 5 -15.62 13.79 3.33
C ILE A 5 -14.18 13.28 3.27
N LEU A 6 -13.22 14.15 3.61
CA LEU A 6 -11.80 13.76 3.61
C LEU A 6 -11.51 12.63 4.63
N PHE A 7 -12.15 12.69 5.80
CA PHE A 7 -12.08 11.62 6.79
C PHE A 7 -12.60 10.29 6.21
N TRP A 8 -13.79 10.28 5.61
CA TRP A 8 -14.35 9.06 5.00
C TRP A 8 -13.51 8.52 3.86
N LEU A 9 -13.00 9.39 2.97
CA LEU A 9 -12.10 8.98 1.89
C LEU A 9 -10.81 8.35 2.43
N SER A 10 -10.23 8.93 3.48
CA SER A 10 -9.01 8.39 4.11
C SER A 10 -9.24 7.05 4.78
N THR A 11 -10.38 6.90 5.47
CA THR A 11 -10.78 5.62 6.06
C THR A 11 -11.03 4.55 5.00
N LEU A 12 -11.75 4.88 3.92
CA LEU A 12 -11.99 3.95 2.81
C LEU A 12 -10.69 3.55 2.10
N ASN A 13 -9.76 4.48 1.94
CA ASN A 13 -8.44 4.20 1.39
C ASN A 13 -7.66 3.21 2.26
N LEU A 14 -7.66 3.41 3.59
CA LEU A 14 -7.04 2.47 4.53
C LEU A 14 -7.68 1.08 4.46
N ILE A 15 -9.01 1.00 4.43
CA ILE A 15 -9.75 -0.26 4.29
C ILE A 15 -9.39 -0.94 2.95
N GLY A 16 -9.31 -0.17 1.85
CA GLY A 16 -8.93 -0.68 0.54
C GLY A 16 -7.55 -1.35 0.54
N ILE A 17 -6.55 -0.68 1.14
CA ILE A 17 -5.20 -1.24 1.32
C ILE A 17 -5.27 -2.57 2.07
N PHE A 18 -6.02 -2.61 3.18
CA PHE A 18 -6.12 -3.80 4.01
C PHE A 18 -6.80 -4.97 3.28
N LEU A 19 -7.89 -4.71 2.55
CA LEU A 19 -8.59 -5.73 1.79
C LEU A 19 -7.74 -6.29 0.64
N VAL A 20 -7.03 -5.42 -0.07
CA VAL A 20 -6.10 -5.85 -1.13
C VAL A 20 -4.96 -6.67 -0.54
N TYR A 21 -4.45 -6.31 0.63
CA TYR A 21 -3.44 -7.11 1.30
C TYR A 21 -3.95 -8.53 1.64
N ILE A 22 -5.13 -8.62 2.27
CA ILE A 22 -5.75 -9.92 2.58
C ILE A 22 -5.92 -10.74 1.30
N LEU A 23 -6.40 -10.11 0.22
CA LEU A 23 -6.59 -10.79 -1.06
C LEU A 23 -5.26 -11.30 -1.64
N SER A 24 -4.21 -10.48 -1.62
CA SER A 24 -2.86 -10.87 -2.08
C SER A 24 -2.32 -12.06 -1.28
N PHE A 25 -2.51 -12.03 0.04
CA PHE A 25 -2.13 -13.13 0.92
C PHE A 25 -2.90 -14.42 0.61
N MET A 26 -4.23 -14.35 0.50
CA MET A 26 -5.08 -15.51 0.22
C MET A 26 -4.79 -16.15 -1.14
N THR A 27 -4.52 -15.33 -2.15
CA THR A 27 -4.31 -15.80 -3.53
C THR A 27 -2.86 -16.19 -3.82
N ARG A 28 -1.93 -15.95 -2.89
CA ARG A 28 -0.46 -16.05 -3.11
C ARG A 28 -0.01 -15.30 -4.38
N ASN A 29 -0.79 -14.33 -4.84
CA ASN A 29 -0.63 -13.69 -6.12
C ASN A 29 -0.12 -12.26 -5.94
N ASN A 30 1.18 -12.14 -5.73
CA ASN A 30 1.84 -10.85 -5.56
C ASN A 30 2.14 -10.14 -6.89
N HIS A 31 1.77 -10.74 -8.04
CA HIS A 31 2.15 -10.23 -9.36
C HIS A 31 1.28 -9.06 -9.86
N TYR A 32 0.05 -8.94 -9.35
CA TYR A 32 -0.84 -7.79 -9.62
C TYR A 32 -0.56 -6.59 -8.71
N ALA A 33 0.41 -6.70 -7.80
CA ALA A 33 0.50 -5.78 -6.68
C ALA A 33 1.24 -4.46 -7.00
N ILE A 34 2.18 -4.41 -7.95
CA ILE A 34 2.99 -3.20 -8.14
C ILE A 34 2.14 -1.98 -8.56
N SER A 35 1.20 -2.15 -9.50
CA SER A 35 0.35 -1.04 -9.97
C SER A 35 -0.70 -0.63 -8.94
N ILE A 36 -1.25 -1.60 -8.22
CA ILE A 36 -2.26 -1.37 -7.16
C ILE A 36 -1.59 -0.73 -5.93
N ASP A 37 -0.41 -1.20 -5.55
CA ASP A 37 0.38 -0.63 -4.45
C ASP A 37 0.77 0.81 -4.76
N MET A 38 1.23 1.10 -5.99
CA MET A 38 1.59 2.46 -6.39
C MET A 38 0.37 3.40 -6.39
N PHE A 39 -0.80 2.89 -6.79
CA PHE A 39 -2.06 3.63 -6.65
C PHE A 39 -2.35 3.97 -5.19
N PHE A 40 -2.25 3.00 -4.27
CA PHE A 40 -2.51 3.23 -2.86
C PHE A 40 -1.46 4.12 -2.17
N VAL A 41 -0.19 4.04 -2.56
CA VAL A 41 0.84 4.99 -2.10
C VAL A 41 0.46 6.40 -2.57
N GLY A 42 0.16 6.57 -3.85
CA GLY A 42 -0.21 7.86 -4.44
C GLY A 42 -1.46 8.47 -3.81
N SER A 43 -2.54 7.70 -3.70
CA SER A 43 -3.79 8.16 -3.07
C SER A 43 -3.57 8.54 -1.60
N SER A 44 -2.78 7.76 -0.86
CA SER A 44 -2.48 8.04 0.56
C SER A 44 -1.66 9.32 0.72
N VAL A 45 -0.68 9.57 -0.15
CA VAL A 45 0.11 10.82 -0.15
C VAL A 45 -0.77 12.04 -0.47
N ILE A 46 -1.67 11.93 -1.45
CA ILE A 46 -2.60 13.02 -1.79
C ILE A 46 -3.53 13.32 -0.61
N LEU A 47 -4.11 12.29 -0.01
CA LEU A 47 -5.00 12.45 1.16
C LEU A 47 -4.25 13.04 2.35
N PHE A 48 -2.99 12.64 2.57
CA PHE A 48 -2.13 13.22 3.60
C PHE A 48 -1.87 14.71 3.37
N ALA A 49 -1.51 15.11 2.14
CA ALA A 49 -1.30 16.52 1.79
C ALA A 49 -2.56 17.35 2.01
N LEU A 50 -3.73 16.85 1.59
CA LEU A 50 -5.02 17.50 1.83
C LEU A 50 -5.35 17.59 3.33
N ALA A 51 -5.02 16.56 4.10
CA ALA A 51 -5.23 16.54 5.55
C ALA A 51 -4.36 17.56 6.29
N LEU A 52 -3.11 17.75 5.86
CA LEU A 52 -2.21 18.79 6.35
C LEU A 52 -2.76 20.19 6.05
N LEU A 53 -3.18 20.45 4.81
CA LEU A 53 -3.76 21.74 4.40
C LEU A 53 -5.00 22.10 5.23
N LEU A 54 -5.85 21.12 5.52
CA LEU A 54 -7.05 21.31 6.35
C LEU A 54 -6.80 21.17 7.86
N ARG A 55 -5.56 20.93 8.28
CA ARG A 55 -5.13 20.71 9.68
C ARG A 55 -5.99 19.68 10.42
N ASN A 56 -6.44 18.63 9.72
CA ASN A 56 -7.27 17.58 10.30
C ASN A 56 -6.39 16.47 10.86
N THR A 57 -6.06 16.57 12.16
CA THR A 57 -5.16 15.64 12.87
C THR A 57 -5.57 14.16 12.77
N LYS A 58 -6.88 13.86 12.90
CA LYS A 58 -7.37 12.48 12.78
C LYS A 58 -7.09 11.90 11.38
N THR A 59 -7.34 12.70 10.36
CA THR A 59 -7.12 12.30 8.97
C THR A 59 -5.62 12.18 8.67
N ILE A 60 -4.80 13.09 9.20
CA ILE A 60 -3.33 13.01 9.11
C ILE A 60 -2.84 11.65 9.61
N SER A 61 -3.28 11.22 10.81
CA SER A 61 -2.89 9.91 11.37
C SER A 61 -3.33 8.74 10.48
N ILE A 62 -4.56 8.77 9.96
CA ILE A 62 -5.09 7.71 9.08
C ILE A 62 -4.30 7.65 7.77
N SER A 63 -4.03 8.78 7.14
CA SER A 63 -3.26 8.85 5.90
C SER A 63 -1.82 8.42 6.12
N LEU A 64 -1.20 8.78 7.25
CA LEU A 64 0.15 8.32 7.59
C LEU A 64 0.20 6.79 7.74
N LEU A 65 -0.77 6.20 8.44
CA LEU A 65 -0.89 4.75 8.57
C LEU A 65 -1.10 4.08 7.21
N SER A 66 -1.91 4.68 6.35
CA SER A 66 -2.15 4.19 4.97
C SER A 66 -0.86 4.20 4.15
N ILE A 67 -0.05 5.27 4.24
CA ILE A 67 1.26 5.35 3.58
C ILE A 67 2.19 4.24 4.08
N MET A 68 2.32 4.08 5.40
CA MET A 68 3.20 3.05 5.98
C MET A 68 2.83 1.64 5.51
N LEU A 69 1.53 1.32 5.50
CA LEU A 69 1.05 0.02 5.02
C LEU A 69 1.29 -0.14 3.52
N ALA A 70 0.93 0.84 2.69
CA ALA A 70 1.10 0.75 1.25
C ALA A 70 2.58 0.62 0.84
N VAL A 71 3.48 1.36 1.50
CA VAL A 71 4.93 1.25 1.28
C VAL A 71 5.45 -0.12 1.74
N GLY A 72 5.08 -0.57 2.93
CA GLY A 72 5.49 -1.88 3.45
C GLY A 72 5.05 -3.01 2.52
N MET A 73 3.84 -2.93 1.98
CA MET A 73 3.33 -3.87 0.98
C MET A 73 4.12 -3.84 -0.31
N ASN A 74 4.42 -2.65 -0.82
CA ASN A 74 5.20 -2.50 -2.03
C ASN A 74 6.59 -3.15 -1.88
N PHE A 75 7.27 -2.91 -0.74
CA PHE A 75 8.56 -3.56 -0.43
C PHE A 75 8.44 -5.09 -0.35
N PHE A 76 7.42 -5.61 0.32
CA PHE A 76 7.18 -7.05 0.43
C PHE A 76 6.97 -7.69 -0.95
N ASN A 77 6.16 -7.05 -1.80
CA ASN A 77 5.86 -7.55 -3.14
C ASN A 77 7.07 -7.49 -4.07
N ILE A 78 7.87 -6.41 -4.02
CA ILE A 78 9.14 -6.33 -4.73
C ILE A 78 10.09 -7.45 -4.28
N SER A 79 10.19 -7.68 -2.97
CA SER A 79 11.09 -8.71 -2.42
C SER A 79 10.72 -10.12 -2.94
N ILE A 80 9.43 -10.45 -2.99
CA ILE A 80 8.97 -11.74 -3.52
C ILE A 80 9.15 -11.83 -5.03
N SER A 81 8.90 -10.74 -5.76
CA SER A 81 9.16 -10.68 -7.19
C SER A 81 10.64 -10.93 -7.50
N TYR A 82 11.52 -10.28 -6.74
CA TYR A 82 12.97 -10.44 -6.86
C TYR A 82 13.43 -11.86 -6.51
N GLN A 83 12.88 -12.46 -5.46
CA GLN A 83 13.17 -13.86 -5.12
C GLN A 83 12.79 -14.82 -6.26
N LYS A 84 11.59 -14.66 -6.84
CA LYS A 84 11.16 -15.46 -8.00
C LYS A 84 12.03 -15.27 -9.23
N TRP A 85 12.57 -14.06 -9.41
CA TRP A 85 13.51 -13.74 -10.47
C TRP A 85 14.86 -14.43 -10.23
N ILE A 86 15.41 -14.37 -9.02
CA ILE A 86 16.65 -15.10 -8.64
C ILE A 86 16.47 -16.60 -8.86
N GLU A 87 15.40 -17.20 -8.36
CA GLU A 87 15.14 -18.64 -8.50
C GLU A 87 15.08 -19.08 -9.98
N ARG A 88 14.69 -18.18 -10.88
CA ARG A 88 14.60 -18.43 -12.32
C ARG A 88 15.93 -18.20 -13.05
N GLU A 89 16.57 -17.06 -12.82
CA GLU A 89 17.74 -16.63 -13.61
C GLU A 89 19.08 -17.02 -12.97
N GLN A 90 19.11 -17.23 -11.66
CA GLN A 90 20.30 -17.56 -10.88
C GLN A 90 19.98 -18.68 -9.87
N PRO A 91 19.65 -19.90 -10.34
CA PRO A 91 19.21 -21.02 -9.48
C PRO A 91 20.26 -21.41 -8.43
N GLU A 92 21.54 -21.18 -8.72
CA GLU A 92 22.67 -21.38 -7.79
C GLU A 92 22.68 -20.42 -6.59
N LEU A 93 21.97 -19.29 -6.68
CA LEU A 93 21.72 -18.36 -5.58
C LEU A 93 20.34 -18.55 -4.92
N GLY A 94 19.42 -19.25 -5.59
CA GLY A 94 18.02 -19.39 -5.18
C GLY A 94 17.73 -20.48 -4.14
N HIS A 95 18.70 -21.31 -3.77
CA HIS A 95 18.53 -22.43 -2.82
C HIS A 95 19.04 -22.10 -1.40
N ARG A 96 18.49 -21.08 -0.77
CA ARG A 96 18.63 -20.87 0.69
C ARG A 96 17.32 -21.09 1.41
#